data_AF-A0A1V5X2Q7-F1
#
_entry.id   AF-A0A1V5X2Q7-F1
#
_cell.length_a   1.000
_cell.length_b   1.000
_cell.length_c   1.000
_cell.angle_alpha   90.00
_cell.angle_beta   90.00
_cell.angle_gamma   90.00
#
_symmetry.space_group_name_H-M   'P 1'
#
loop_
_entity.id
_entity.type
_entity.pdbx_description
1 polymer ?
#
loop_
_entity_poly.entity_id
_entity_poly.type
_entity_poly.pdbx_seq_one_letter_code
_entity_poly.pdbx_strand_id
1 'polypeptide(L)'
;MTEPSVFTYKNGMGMPVTVTLGHERLVLEQARSTVELHLDRLKGLHVLQHPGGVQELFLAYEHAPGKTRVVRTNSAPGQGDFQAVVDVLVGMRPDIDLRAMPSREALKKMGVTSLVKPIMLVALPLVYIGLLLVFTAPMLIHGLDKGSQEVSVTELAAGQPLESRNLLLKGHLAAEYSMKKTIMRRGVPSSVTLRIPVVEPGWNPSMPVHAVLALDNAPPNELGRLARMDAYPCVVRDVLWEGLDSGDKKFFRDEGKLTLAKDVRLCRMRYAGGLSDMGVFSMVMGGGIFVLVIVMAVVLVAVRRVSRRMAGTPR
;
A
#
# COMPACT_ATOMS: atom_id res chain seq x y z
N MET A 1 53.42 -6.71 -22.89
CA MET A 1 52.02 -6.80 -22.44
C MET A 1 52.05 -6.76 -20.93
N THR A 2 51.55 -5.69 -20.33
CA THR A 2 51.50 -5.53 -18.86
C THR A 2 50.36 -6.38 -18.32
N GLU A 3 50.63 -7.18 -17.30
CA GLU A 3 49.63 -8.04 -16.67
C GLU A 3 48.48 -7.19 -16.07
N PRO A 4 47.23 -7.69 -16.08
CA PRO A 4 46.10 -6.99 -15.48
C PRO A 4 46.34 -6.83 -13.96
N SER A 5 46.05 -5.63 -13.45
CA SER A 5 46.12 -5.37 -12.01
C SER A 5 44.87 -5.89 -11.32
N VAL A 6 45.02 -6.58 -10.19
CA VAL A 6 43.90 -7.13 -9.41
C VAL A 6 43.90 -6.48 -8.03
N PHE A 7 42.75 -5.93 -7.64
CA PHE A 7 42.53 -5.27 -6.36
C PHE A 7 41.39 -5.95 -5.61
N THR A 8 41.50 -6.10 -4.29
CA THR A 8 40.44 -6.72 -3.49
C THR A 8 40.16 -5.92 -2.23
N TYR A 9 38.92 -5.46 -2.08
CA TYR A 9 38.48 -4.75 -0.88
C TYR A 9 37.14 -5.27 -0.38
N LYS A 10 36.78 -4.89 0.84
CA LYS A 10 35.44 -5.18 1.39
C LYS A 10 34.50 -4.01 1.16
N ASN A 11 33.27 -4.31 0.79
CA ASN A 11 32.20 -3.32 0.66
C ASN A 11 31.62 -2.90 2.02
N GLY A 12 30.65 -1.98 2.03
CA GLY A 12 30.03 -1.48 3.27
C GLY A 12 29.29 -2.55 4.11
N MET A 13 29.03 -3.73 3.56
CA MET A 13 28.45 -4.89 4.26
C MET A 13 29.51 -5.95 4.63
N GLY A 14 30.79 -5.67 4.41
CA GLY A 14 31.89 -6.60 4.67
C GLY A 14 32.08 -7.70 3.62
N MET A 15 31.34 -7.67 2.51
CA MET A 15 31.50 -8.65 1.42
C MET A 15 32.68 -8.27 0.51
N PRO A 16 33.44 -9.26 0.00
CA PRO A 16 34.55 -8.99 -0.90
C PRO A 16 34.06 -8.43 -2.24
N VAL A 17 34.85 -7.50 -2.77
CA VAL A 17 34.75 -6.97 -4.13
C VAL A 17 36.12 -7.11 -4.75
N THR A 18 36.17 -7.76 -5.91
CA THR A 18 37.39 -7.93 -6.70
C THR A 18 37.29 -7.07 -7.94
N VAL A 19 38.32 -6.27 -8.20
CA VAL A 19 38.42 -5.42 -9.39
C VAL A 19 39.63 -5.86 -10.18
N THR A 20 39.40 -6.34 -11.40
CA THR A 20 40.46 -6.66 -12.35
C THR A 20 40.52 -5.57 -13.41
N LEU A 21 41.62 -4.85 -13.46
CA LEU A 21 41.85 -3.73 -14.37
C LEU A 21 42.91 -4.11 -15.40
N GLY A 22 42.46 -4.33 -16.64
CA GLY A 22 43.31 -4.53 -17.82
C GLY A 22 43.47 -3.23 -18.62
N HIS A 23 44.10 -3.32 -19.79
CA HIS A 23 44.37 -2.15 -20.66
C HIS A 23 43.11 -1.54 -21.27
N GLU A 24 42.13 -2.37 -21.61
CA GLU A 24 40.91 -1.95 -22.31
C GLU A 24 39.66 -2.12 -21.47
N ARG A 25 39.73 -2.89 -20.38
CA ARG A 25 38.54 -3.32 -19.63
C ARG A 25 38.78 -3.31 -18.13
N LEU A 26 37.71 -3.01 -17.41
CA LEU A 26 37.56 -3.14 -15.97
C LEU A 26 36.50 -4.21 -15.72
N VAL A 27 36.84 -5.25 -14.96
CA VAL A 27 35.89 -6.24 -14.46
C VAL A 27 35.71 -6.01 -12.95
N LEU A 28 34.46 -5.81 -12.54
CA LEU A 28 34.07 -5.64 -11.15
C LEU A 28 33.21 -6.82 -10.70
N GLU A 29 33.71 -7.61 -9.76
CA GLU A 29 33.04 -8.77 -9.20
C GLU A 29 32.60 -8.47 -7.77
N GLN A 30 31.29 -8.56 -7.52
CA GLN A 30 30.70 -8.31 -6.21
C GLN A 30 29.63 -9.36 -5.92
N ALA A 31 29.90 -10.24 -4.96
CA ALA A 31 29.01 -11.31 -4.50
C ALA A 31 28.40 -12.17 -5.62
N ARG A 32 27.24 -11.77 -6.18
CA ARG A 32 26.49 -12.49 -7.23
C ARG A 32 26.45 -11.76 -8.57
N SER A 33 27.17 -10.66 -8.72
CA SER A 33 27.18 -9.87 -9.95
C SER A 33 28.60 -9.62 -10.42
N THR A 34 28.83 -9.82 -11.71
CA THR A 34 30.04 -9.41 -12.42
C THR A 34 29.65 -8.35 -13.43
N VAL A 35 30.36 -7.22 -13.41
CA VAL A 35 30.14 -6.11 -14.34
C VAL A 35 31.43 -5.84 -15.08
N GLU A 36 31.40 -6.03 -16.39
CA GLU A 36 32.52 -5.74 -17.28
C GLU A 36 32.27 -4.41 -18.01
N LEU A 37 33.23 -3.50 -17.92
CA LEU A 37 33.21 -2.18 -18.52
C LEU A 37 34.40 -2.00 -19.44
N HIS A 38 34.16 -1.57 -20.67
CA HIS A 38 35.24 -1.08 -21.52
C HIS A 38 35.66 0.31 -21.08
N LEU A 39 36.97 0.51 -20.93
CA LEU A 39 37.54 1.74 -20.40
C LEU A 39 37.29 2.92 -21.34
N ASP A 40 37.34 2.75 -22.66
CA ASP A 40 37.07 3.77 -23.67
C ASP A 40 35.64 4.37 -23.53
N ARG A 41 34.67 3.54 -23.15
CA ARG A 41 33.26 3.93 -22.96
C ARG A 41 32.97 4.63 -21.65
N LEU A 42 33.93 4.73 -20.73
CA LEU A 42 33.75 5.50 -19.51
C LEU A 42 33.63 6.99 -19.86
N LYS A 43 32.64 7.65 -19.24
CA LYS A 43 32.34 9.08 -19.42
C LYS A 43 32.54 9.91 -18.15
N GLY A 44 32.64 9.26 -16.99
CA GLY A 44 32.81 9.97 -15.73
C GLY A 44 33.14 9.02 -14.58
N LEU A 45 33.96 9.52 -13.66
CA LEU A 45 34.37 8.88 -12.43
C LEU A 45 34.19 9.87 -11.29
N HIS A 46 33.53 9.47 -10.21
CA HIS A 46 33.42 10.30 -9.01
C HIS A 46 33.42 9.43 -7.76
N VAL A 47 34.05 9.92 -6.68
CA VAL A 47 34.07 9.25 -5.38
C VAL A 47 33.28 10.07 -4.38
N LEU A 48 32.27 9.46 -3.77
CA LEU A 48 31.49 10.03 -2.69
C LEU A 48 31.94 9.45 -1.35
N GLN A 49 32.22 10.32 -0.39
CA GLN A 49 32.50 9.91 0.98
C GLN A 49 31.24 10.07 1.84
N HIS A 50 30.81 8.98 2.49
CA HIS A 50 29.65 8.96 3.38
C HIS A 50 30.06 9.17 4.83
N PRO A 51 29.15 9.69 5.69
CA PRO A 51 29.36 9.68 7.14
C PRO A 51 29.70 8.27 7.64
N GLY A 52 30.74 8.15 8.47
CA GLY A 52 31.25 6.85 8.93
C GLY A 52 32.39 6.27 8.09
N GLY A 53 32.90 7.00 7.08
CA GLY A 53 34.13 6.66 6.36
C GLY A 53 33.96 5.68 5.20
N VAL A 54 32.74 5.25 4.91
CA VAL A 54 32.41 4.45 3.72
C VAL A 54 32.62 5.31 2.48
N GLN A 55 33.31 4.78 1.48
CA GLN A 55 33.54 5.45 0.20
C GLN A 55 32.74 4.75 -0.91
N GLU A 56 32.20 5.51 -1.84
CA GLU A 56 31.42 4.98 -2.97
C GLU A 56 31.96 5.54 -4.28
N LEU A 57 32.40 4.65 -5.17
CA LEU A 57 32.86 4.97 -6.52
C LEU A 57 31.68 4.86 -7.49
N PHE A 58 31.44 5.93 -8.22
CA PHE A 58 30.51 5.99 -9.33
C PHE A 58 31.31 5.95 -10.64
N LEU A 59 30.93 5.06 -11.55
CA LEU A 59 31.48 4.97 -12.90
C LEU A 59 30.34 5.11 -13.91
N ALA A 60 30.32 6.22 -14.65
CA ALA A 60 29.39 6.43 -15.74
C ALA A 60 29.99 5.92 -17.05
N TYR A 61 29.22 5.14 -17.80
CA TYR A 61 29.67 4.56 -19.06
C TYR A 61 28.56 4.55 -20.12
N GLU A 62 28.95 4.61 -21.38
CA GLU A 62 28.05 4.49 -22.51
C GLU A 62 27.79 3.02 -22.84
N HIS A 63 26.59 2.52 -22.52
CA HIS A 63 26.23 1.13 -22.82
C HIS A 63 25.61 0.96 -24.21
N ALA A 64 25.05 2.04 -24.76
CA ALA A 64 24.53 2.12 -26.12
C ALA A 64 24.65 3.58 -26.59
N PRO A 65 24.67 3.86 -27.92
CA PRO A 65 24.82 5.21 -28.44
C PRO A 65 23.86 6.21 -27.80
N GLY A 66 24.41 7.24 -27.16
CA GLY A 66 23.68 8.29 -26.44
C GLY A 66 23.08 7.89 -25.09
N LYS A 67 23.25 6.63 -24.64
CA LYS A 67 22.67 6.12 -23.40
C LYS A 67 23.74 5.80 -22.35
N THR A 68 23.77 6.62 -21.31
CA THR A 68 24.67 6.44 -20.16
C THR A 68 24.04 5.55 -19.08
N ARG A 69 24.82 4.63 -18.53
CA ARG A 69 24.51 3.91 -17.28
C ARG A 69 25.59 4.22 -16.25
N VAL A 70 25.25 4.01 -14.97
CA VAL A 70 26.20 4.21 -13.88
C VAL A 70 26.31 2.94 -13.06
N VAL A 71 27.54 2.43 -12.94
CA VAL A 71 27.92 1.37 -12.00
C VAL A 71 28.36 2.02 -10.71
N ARG A 72 28.05 1.38 -9.59
CA ARG A 72 28.44 1.83 -8.26
C ARG A 72 29.10 0.67 -7.54
N THR A 73 30.19 0.97 -6.86
CA THR A 73 30.80 0.09 -5.88
C THR A 73 31.16 0.91 -4.66
N ASN A 74 31.13 0.31 -3.48
CA ASN A 74 31.52 0.97 -2.26
C ASN A 74 32.57 0.16 -1.50
N SER A 75 33.31 0.84 -0.64
CA SER A 75 34.29 0.22 0.27
C SER A 75 33.93 0.53 1.71
N ALA A 76 34.27 -0.41 2.60
CA ALA A 76 34.38 -0.13 4.02
C ALA A 76 35.44 0.98 4.27
N PRO A 77 35.44 1.61 5.45
CA PRO A 77 36.44 2.61 5.81
C PRO A 77 37.88 2.06 5.75
N GLY A 78 38.83 2.89 5.30
CA GLY A 78 40.26 2.59 5.34
C GLY A 78 40.77 1.49 4.38
N GLN A 79 39.98 1.10 3.37
CA GLN A 79 40.42 0.10 2.38
C GLN A 79 41.37 0.74 1.34
N GLY A 80 42.68 0.51 1.49
CA GLY A 80 43.71 1.05 0.58
C GLY A 80 43.54 0.63 -0.88
N ASP A 81 43.17 -0.64 -1.11
CA ASP A 81 42.94 -1.20 -2.45
C ASP A 81 41.84 -0.46 -3.22
N PHE A 82 40.80 0.03 -2.54
CA PHE A 82 39.76 0.83 -3.19
C PHE A 82 40.33 2.15 -3.72
N GLN A 83 41.15 2.83 -2.92
CA GLN A 83 41.80 4.06 -3.35
C GLN A 83 42.79 3.80 -4.51
N ALA A 84 43.54 2.70 -4.45
CA ALA A 84 44.44 2.29 -5.52
C ALA A 84 43.69 2.06 -6.85
N VAL A 85 42.53 1.41 -6.84
CA VAL A 85 41.67 1.26 -8.04
C VAL A 85 41.32 2.63 -8.63
N VAL A 86 40.89 3.56 -7.78
CA VAL A 86 40.50 4.92 -8.20
C VAL A 86 41.69 5.64 -8.84
N ASP A 87 42.85 5.59 -8.21
CA ASP A 87 44.02 6.33 -8.67
C ASP A 87 44.59 5.73 -9.97
N VAL A 88 44.57 4.41 -10.14
CA VAL A 88 44.96 3.78 -11.42
C VAL A 88 43.95 4.11 -12.52
N LEU A 89 42.64 4.07 -12.25
CA LEU A 89 41.64 4.46 -13.24
C LEU A 89 41.79 5.91 -13.69
N VAL A 90 42.06 6.83 -12.77
CA VAL A 90 42.33 8.24 -13.11
C VAL A 90 43.63 8.40 -13.87
N GLY A 91 44.67 7.64 -13.52
CA GLY A 91 45.93 7.63 -14.26
C GLY A 91 45.75 7.17 -15.72
N MET A 92 44.90 6.17 -15.95
CA MET A 92 44.60 5.64 -17.28
C MET A 92 43.63 6.53 -18.08
N ARG A 93 42.66 7.16 -17.41
CA ARG A 93 41.63 8.02 -18.00
C ARG A 93 41.48 9.30 -17.18
N PRO A 94 42.41 10.27 -17.30
CA PRO A 94 42.33 11.52 -16.55
C PRO A 94 41.15 12.41 -17.00
N ASP A 95 40.69 12.25 -18.23
CA ASP A 95 39.59 13.01 -18.84
C ASP A 95 38.22 12.74 -18.22
N ILE A 96 38.07 11.61 -17.52
CA ILE A 96 36.82 11.23 -16.85
C ILE A 96 36.81 11.58 -15.34
N ASP A 97 37.91 12.11 -14.78
CA ASP A 97 37.99 12.41 -13.35
C ASP A 97 37.13 13.62 -12.96
N LEU A 98 36.08 13.36 -12.17
CA LEU A 98 35.18 14.38 -11.64
C LEU A 98 35.31 14.53 -10.11
N ARG A 99 36.36 13.98 -9.47
CA ARG A 99 36.55 14.05 -8.01
C ARG A 99 36.69 15.48 -7.49
N ALA A 100 37.23 16.39 -8.31
CA ALA A 100 37.35 17.81 -7.96
C ALA A 100 36.01 18.57 -8.00
N MET A 101 34.98 18.02 -8.65
CA MET A 101 33.66 18.67 -8.75
C MET A 101 32.82 18.41 -7.49
N PRO A 102 31.94 19.35 -7.08
CA PRO A 102 30.92 19.09 -6.07
C PRO A 102 30.07 17.88 -6.48
N SER A 103 29.80 16.96 -5.54
CA SER A 103 29.17 15.67 -5.87
C SER A 103 27.84 15.79 -6.61
N ARG A 104 27.05 16.83 -6.34
CA ARG A 104 25.80 17.08 -7.06
C ARG A 104 26.03 17.38 -8.55
N GLU A 105 27.06 18.16 -8.86
CA GLU A 105 27.41 18.54 -10.23
C GLU A 105 28.06 17.37 -10.96
N ALA A 106 28.96 16.64 -10.29
CA ALA A 106 29.57 15.42 -10.82
C ALA A 106 28.50 14.39 -11.20
N LEU A 107 27.59 14.05 -10.27
CA LEU A 107 26.50 13.10 -10.52
C LEU A 107 25.54 13.56 -11.62
N LYS A 108 25.27 14.88 -11.71
CA LYS A 108 24.46 15.44 -12.81
C LYS A 108 25.18 15.28 -14.16
N LYS A 109 26.48 15.58 -14.23
CA LYS A 109 27.31 15.44 -15.44
C LYS A 109 27.42 13.96 -15.87
N MET A 110 27.42 13.05 -14.90
CA MET A 110 27.39 11.60 -15.13
C MET A 110 26.02 11.06 -15.57
N GLY A 111 24.99 11.90 -15.70
CA GLY A 111 23.64 11.46 -16.06
C GLY A 111 22.94 10.68 -14.94
N VAL A 112 23.43 10.74 -13.70
CA VAL A 112 22.75 10.17 -12.53
C VAL A 112 21.61 11.10 -12.14
N THR A 113 20.54 11.10 -12.93
CA THR A 113 19.26 11.63 -12.47
C THR A 113 18.72 10.68 -11.41
N SER A 114 18.57 11.16 -10.18
CA SER A 114 17.90 10.41 -9.11
C SER A 114 16.47 10.08 -9.56
N LEU A 115 16.25 8.89 -10.12
CA LEU A 115 14.92 8.37 -10.48
C LEU A 115 14.00 8.28 -9.26
N VAL A 116 14.59 8.22 -8.07
CA VAL A 116 13.86 8.20 -6.79
C VAL A 116 12.94 9.41 -6.65
N LYS A 117 13.35 10.61 -7.08
CA LYS A 117 12.53 11.83 -6.94
C LYS A 117 11.26 11.81 -7.81
N PRO A 118 11.32 11.62 -9.13
CA PRO A 118 10.11 11.57 -9.96
C PRO A 118 9.25 10.34 -9.63
N ILE A 119 9.86 9.19 -9.33
CA ILE A 119 9.11 8.00 -8.92
C ILE A 119 8.37 8.27 -7.61
N MET A 120 9.01 8.81 -6.57
CA MET A 120 8.30 9.10 -5.32
C MET A 120 7.24 10.19 -5.48
N LEU A 121 7.46 11.21 -6.33
CA LEU A 121 6.49 12.29 -6.51
C LEU A 121 5.24 11.88 -7.30
N VAL A 122 5.34 10.84 -8.14
CA VAL A 122 4.23 10.38 -8.99
C VAL A 122 3.64 9.06 -8.48
N ALA A 123 4.49 8.06 -8.19
CA ALA A 123 4.02 6.74 -7.79
C ALA A 123 3.36 6.77 -6.40
N LEU A 124 3.89 7.54 -5.44
CA LEU A 124 3.32 7.57 -4.09
C LEU A 124 1.86 8.10 -4.07
N PRO A 125 1.53 9.25 -4.70
CA PRO A 125 0.14 9.67 -4.85
C PRO A 125 -0.75 8.64 -5.52
N LEU A 126 -0.28 8.02 -6.62
CA LEU A 126 -1.07 7.05 -7.36
C LEU A 126 -1.35 5.79 -6.54
N VAL A 127 -0.34 5.26 -5.84
CA VAL A 127 -0.52 4.11 -4.93
C VAL A 127 -1.48 4.47 -3.80
N TYR A 128 -1.32 5.65 -3.20
CA TYR A 128 -2.20 6.10 -2.13
C TYR A 128 -3.66 6.23 -2.58
N ILE A 129 -3.90 6.89 -3.72
CA ILE A 129 -5.25 7.04 -4.31
C ILE A 129 -5.82 5.68 -4.68
N GLY A 130 -5.01 4.80 -5.28
CA GLY A 130 -5.42 3.44 -5.61
C GLY A 130 -5.85 2.66 -4.37
N LEU A 131 -5.08 2.72 -3.27
CA LEU A 131 -5.46 2.11 -2.01
C LEU A 131 -6.75 2.72 -1.46
N LEU A 132 -6.88 4.05 -1.46
CA LEU A 132 -8.07 4.75 -0.99
C LEU A 132 -9.31 4.31 -1.76
N LEU A 133 -9.22 4.20 -3.09
CA LEU A 133 -10.30 3.72 -3.95
C LEU A 133 -10.65 2.26 -3.68
N VAL A 134 -9.65 1.38 -3.52
CA VAL A 134 -9.91 -0.02 -3.15
C VAL A 134 -10.71 -0.03 -1.86
N PHE A 135 -10.20 0.58 -0.78
CA PHE A 135 -10.84 0.59 0.55
C PHE A 135 -12.22 1.25 0.62
N THR A 136 -12.55 2.13 -0.33
CA THR A 136 -13.84 2.81 -0.38
C THR A 136 -14.76 2.28 -1.48
N ALA A 137 -14.31 1.32 -2.28
CA ALA A 137 -15.08 0.73 -3.37
C ALA A 137 -16.44 0.15 -2.95
N PRO A 138 -16.59 -0.54 -1.80
CA PRO A 138 -17.91 -1.00 -1.36
C PRO A 138 -18.91 0.15 -1.22
N MET A 139 -18.49 1.26 -0.61
CA MET A 139 -19.33 2.44 -0.42
C MET A 139 -19.74 3.08 -1.75
N LEU A 140 -18.80 3.15 -2.71
CA LEU A 140 -19.09 3.64 -4.05
C LEU A 140 -20.11 2.75 -4.77
N ILE A 141 -19.92 1.43 -4.74
CA ILE A 141 -20.80 0.46 -5.40
C ILE A 141 -22.22 0.56 -4.80
N HIS A 142 -22.36 0.58 -3.48
CA HIS A 142 -23.65 0.78 -2.82
C HIS A 142 -24.26 2.15 -3.06
N GLY A 143 -23.43 3.19 -3.22
CA GLY A 143 -23.87 4.55 -3.50
C GLY A 143 -24.37 4.75 -4.94
N LEU A 144 -23.85 3.96 -5.88
CA LEU A 144 -24.28 3.95 -7.28
C LEU A 144 -25.55 3.11 -7.50
N ASP A 145 -25.82 2.15 -6.61
CA ASP A 145 -27.06 1.39 -6.62
C ASP A 145 -28.24 2.25 -6.14
N LYS A 146 -29.07 2.67 -7.09
CA LYS A 146 -30.30 3.43 -6.87
C LYS A 146 -31.56 2.58 -6.94
N GLY A 147 -31.42 1.27 -7.19
CA GLY A 147 -32.53 0.34 -7.26
C GLY A 147 -33.14 0.08 -5.88
N SER A 148 -34.27 -0.63 -5.86
CA SER A 148 -34.85 -1.22 -4.67
C SER A 148 -35.57 -2.50 -5.09
N GLN A 149 -35.32 -3.60 -4.40
CA GLN A 149 -35.94 -4.90 -4.70
C GLN A 149 -36.62 -5.46 -3.46
N GLU A 150 -37.85 -5.92 -3.59
CA GLU A 150 -38.51 -6.68 -2.55
C GLU A 150 -38.13 -8.16 -2.69
N VAL A 151 -37.71 -8.79 -1.59
CA VAL A 151 -37.29 -10.19 -1.60
C VAL A 151 -37.55 -10.84 -0.24
N SER A 152 -38.00 -12.08 -0.25
CA SER A 152 -38.21 -12.89 0.95
C SER A 152 -36.96 -13.68 1.34
N VAL A 153 -36.87 -14.08 2.61
CA VAL A 153 -35.80 -14.99 3.05
C VAL A 153 -35.83 -16.32 2.29
N THR A 154 -37.01 -16.82 1.92
CA THR A 154 -37.16 -18.05 1.13
C THR A 154 -36.60 -17.90 -0.28
N GLU A 155 -36.82 -16.76 -0.95
CA GLU A 155 -36.21 -16.46 -2.26
C GLU A 155 -34.69 -16.33 -2.17
N LEU A 156 -34.17 -15.72 -1.09
CA LEU A 156 -32.74 -15.70 -0.82
C LEU A 156 -32.17 -17.11 -0.60
N ALA A 157 -32.89 -17.96 0.13
CA ALA A 157 -32.50 -19.36 0.37
C ALA A 157 -32.47 -20.20 -0.92
N ALA A 158 -33.36 -19.89 -1.87
CA ALA A 158 -33.38 -20.49 -3.19
C ALA A 158 -32.26 -19.99 -4.12
N GLY A 159 -31.46 -19.01 -3.70
CA GLY A 159 -30.34 -18.48 -4.48
C GLY A 159 -30.74 -17.56 -5.62
N GLN A 160 -31.90 -16.90 -5.52
CA GLN A 160 -32.36 -15.97 -6.55
C GLN A 160 -31.35 -14.82 -6.73
N PRO A 161 -30.95 -14.50 -7.97
CA PRO A 161 -30.06 -13.37 -8.21
C PRO A 161 -30.75 -12.05 -7.82
N LEU A 162 -29.98 -11.18 -7.17
CA LEU A 162 -30.45 -9.85 -6.77
C LEU A 162 -30.16 -8.84 -7.89
N GLU A 163 -31.19 -8.09 -8.28
CA GLU A 163 -31.10 -6.96 -9.21
C GLU A 163 -30.59 -5.70 -8.51
N SER A 164 -30.85 -5.58 -7.21
CA SER A 164 -30.47 -4.46 -6.35
C SER A 164 -29.96 -4.98 -5.00
N ARG A 165 -29.01 -4.27 -4.41
CA ARG A 165 -28.54 -4.49 -3.04
C ARG A 165 -29.37 -3.74 -2.02
N ASN A 166 -30.06 -2.66 -2.43
CA ASN A 166 -31.09 -2.07 -1.58
C ASN A 166 -32.32 -2.99 -1.63
N LEU A 167 -32.63 -3.61 -0.50
CA LEU A 167 -33.72 -4.58 -0.36
C LEU A 167 -34.80 -4.12 0.59
N LEU A 168 -36.02 -4.52 0.29
CA LEU A 168 -37.10 -4.65 1.26
C LEU A 168 -37.24 -6.14 1.62
N LEU A 169 -36.56 -6.56 2.69
CA LEU A 169 -36.42 -7.97 3.07
C LEU A 169 -37.65 -8.45 3.85
N LYS A 170 -38.36 -9.46 3.35
CA LYS A 170 -39.51 -10.10 4.03
C LYS A 170 -39.10 -11.34 4.81
N GLY A 171 -39.57 -11.47 6.06
CA GLY A 171 -39.36 -12.65 6.90
C GLY A 171 -39.68 -12.39 8.36
N HIS A 172 -39.38 -13.36 9.22
CA HIS A 172 -39.55 -13.26 10.68
C HIS A 172 -38.21 -13.03 11.37
N LEU A 173 -38.19 -12.21 12.42
CA LEU A 173 -37.00 -12.02 13.25
C LEU A 173 -36.93 -13.11 14.32
N ALA A 174 -35.83 -13.85 14.35
CA ALA A 174 -35.50 -14.76 15.46
C ALA A 174 -34.77 -13.96 16.56
N ALA A 175 -35.50 -13.04 17.20
CA ALA A 175 -34.96 -12.02 18.10
C ALA A 175 -34.25 -12.61 19.34
N GLU A 176 -34.67 -13.79 19.77
CA GLU A 176 -34.07 -14.57 20.86
C GLU A 176 -32.63 -15.00 20.58
N TYR A 177 -32.23 -15.08 19.30
CA TYR A 177 -30.85 -15.36 18.88
C TYR A 177 -30.06 -14.11 18.53
N SER A 178 -30.57 -12.91 18.87
CA SER A 178 -29.92 -11.66 18.50
C SER A 178 -28.57 -11.46 19.20
N MET A 179 -27.60 -10.97 18.44
CA MET A 179 -26.31 -10.54 18.96
C MET A 179 -26.36 -9.04 19.26
N LYS A 180 -25.98 -8.67 20.48
CA LYS A 180 -25.83 -7.27 20.89
C LYS A 180 -24.36 -6.94 21.16
N LYS A 181 -23.78 -6.05 20.34
CA LYS A 181 -22.44 -5.49 20.58
C LYS A 181 -22.57 -4.06 21.09
N THR A 182 -22.05 -3.79 22.28
CA THR A 182 -22.00 -2.43 22.84
C THR A 182 -20.58 -1.90 22.72
N ILE A 183 -20.39 -0.79 22.00
CA ILE A 183 -19.10 -0.10 21.92
C ILE A 183 -19.05 0.92 23.05
N MET A 184 -18.07 0.77 23.93
CA MET A 184 -17.83 1.70 25.04
C MET A 184 -16.83 2.77 24.62
N ARG A 185 -17.12 4.05 24.89
CA ARG A 185 -16.14 5.14 24.83
C ARG A 185 -15.95 5.69 26.23
N ARG A 186 -14.73 5.62 26.75
CA ARG A 186 -14.37 6.10 28.11
C ARG A 186 -15.28 5.52 29.20
N GLY A 187 -15.61 4.24 29.11
CA GLY A 187 -16.49 3.56 30.06
C GLY A 187 -17.99 3.84 29.89
N VAL A 188 -18.39 4.68 28.93
CA VAL A 188 -19.79 4.98 28.63
C VAL A 188 -20.22 4.27 27.33
N PRO A 189 -21.37 3.59 27.29
CA PRO A 189 -21.92 3.06 26.05
C PRO A 189 -22.06 4.18 25.00
N SER A 190 -21.32 4.07 23.91
CA SER A 190 -21.32 5.05 22.82
C SER A 190 -22.21 4.63 21.66
N SER A 191 -22.33 3.34 21.40
CA SER A 191 -23.19 2.80 20.34
C SER A 191 -23.52 1.35 20.62
N VAL A 192 -24.73 0.94 20.23
CA VAL A 192 -25.18 -0.45 20.26
C VAL A 192 -25.37 -0.91 18.81
N THR A 193 -24.73 -2.02 18.43
CA THR A 193 -25.01 -2.71 17.18
C THR A 193 -25.80 -3.98 17.51
N LEU A 194 -26.93 -4.17 16.85
CA LEU A 194 -27.72 -5.40 16.91
C LEU A 194 -27.56 -6.17 15.61
N ARG A 195 -27.46 -7.50 15.71
CA ARG A 195 -27.55 -8.41 14.57
C ARG A 195 -28.60 -9.47 14.88
N ILE A 196 -29.58 -9.61 14.01
CA ILE A 196 -30.76 -10.44 14.26
C ILE A 196 -30.96 -11.35 13.05
N PRO A 197 -31.01 -12.68 13.22
CA PRO A 197 -31.38 -13.58 12.13
C PRO A 197 -32.76 -13.24 11.58
N VAL A 198 -32.88 -13.19 10.26
CA VAL A 198 -34.17 -13.11 9.56
C VAL A 198 -34.40 -14.47 8.91
N VAL A 199 -35.52 -15.08 9.25
CA VAL A 199 -35.83 -16.46 8.91
C VAL A 199 -37.18 -16.54 8.20
N GLU A 200 -37.41 -17.64 7.50
CA GLU A 200 -38.69 -17.90 6.84
C GLU A 200 -39.77 -18.35 7.84
N PRO A 201 -41.07 -18.26 7.48
CA PRO A 201 -42.14 -18.79 8.31
C PRO A 201 -41.96 -20.28 8.60
N GLY A 202 -42.14 -20.70 9.85
CA GLY A 202 -41.98 -22.10 10.27
C GLY A 202 -40.51 -22.55 10.48
N TRP A 203 -39.54 -21.65 10.37
CA TRP A 203 -38.15 -21.93 10.66
C TRP A 203 -37.94 -22.42 12.10
N ASN A 204 -36.95 -23.28 12.28
CA ASN A 204 -36.46 -23.71 13.59
C ASN A 204 -34.92 -23.70 13.63
N PRO A 205 -34.27 -23.74 14.80
CA PRO A 205 -32.82 -23.58 14.94
C PRO A 205 -31.96 -24.63 14.22
N SER A 206 -32.52 -25.79 13.85
CA SER A 206 -31.80 -26.79 13.06
C SER A 206 -31.70 -26.42 11.57
N MET A 207 -32.57 -25.54 11.10
CA MET A 207 -32.58 -25.04 9.73
C MET A 207 -31.56 -23.91 9.54
N PRO A 208 -30.92 -23.81 8.37
CA PRO A 208 -29.91 -22.79 8.11
C PRO A 208 -30.51 -21.37 8.09
N VAL A 209 -29.75 -20.41 8.62
CA VAL A 209 -30.04 -18.98 8.51
C VAL A 209 -29.41 -18.42 7.24
N HIS A 210 -30.22 -17.80 6.39
CA HIS A 210 -29.79 -17.23 5.10
C HIS A 210 -29.58 -15.71 5.15
N ALA A 211 -30.20 -15.02 6.10
CA ALA A 211 -30.08 -13.56 6.22
C ALA A 211 -29.91 -13.12 7.69
N VAL A 212 -29.08 -12.11 7.90
CA VAL A 212 -28.90 -11.46 9.20
C VAL A 212 -29.12 -9.96 9.03
N LEU A 213 -30.09 -9.41 9.74
CA LEU A 213 -30.38 -7.99 9.80
C LEU A 213 -29.44 -7.31 10.78
N ALA A 214 -28.69 -6.31 10.32
CA ALA A 214 -27.81 -5.50 11.14
C ALA A 214 -28.34 -4.09 11.34
N LEU A 215 -28.34 -3.65 12.59
CA LEU A 215 -28.74 -2.33 13.01
C LEU A 215 -27.61 -1.69 13.80
N ASP A 216 -26.94 -0.73 13.19
CA ASP A 216 -25.92 0.05 13.87
C ASP A 216 -26.53 1.25 14.56
N ASN A 217 -25.98 1.60 15.72
CA ASN A 217 -26.48 2.67 16.58
C ASN A 217 -27.97 2.50 16.91
N ALA A 218 -28.38 1.25 17.19
CA ALA A 218 -29.77 0.92 17.47
C ALA A 218 -30.28 1.71 18.69
N PRO A 219 -31.41 2.43 18.56
CA PRO A 219 -32.04 3.11 19.69
C PRO A 219 -32.41 2.14 20.81
N PRO A 220 -32.52 2.62 22.06
CA PRO A 220 -33.18 1.86 23.11
C PRO A 220 -34.58 1.43 22.65
N ASN A 221 -34.93 0.15 22.85
CA ASN A 221 -36.23 -0.47 22.52
C ASN A 221 -36.52 -0.72 21.03
N GLU A 222 -35.52 -0.64 20.15
CA GLU A 222 -35.72 -0.84 18.72
C GLU A 222 -36.27 -2.24 18.35
N LEU A 223 -35.86 -3.29 19.07
CA LEU A 223 -36.31 -4.66 18.81
C LEU A 223 -37.83 -4.80 18.77
N GLY A 224 -38.53 -4.14 19.69
CA GLY A 224 -39.99 -4.16 19.72
C GLY A 224 -40.65 -3.44 18.54
N ARG A 225 -39.97 -2.43 17.96
CA ARG A 225 -40.41 -1.77 16.73
C ARG A 225 -40.27 -2.69 15.53
N LEU A 226 -39.11 -3.33 15.40
CA LEU A 226 -38.82 -4.25 14.29
C LEU A 226 -39.71 -5.49 14.32
N ALA A 227 -40.01 -6.02 15.50
CA ALA A 227 -40.89 -7.18 15.65
C ALA A 227 -42.31 -6.96 15.10
N ARG A 228 -42.73 -5.71 14.90
CA ARG A 228 -44.04 -5.33 14.31
C ARG A 228 -43.97 -5.06 12.80
N MET A 229 -42.80 -5.18 12.19
CA MET A 229 -42.62 -4.96 10.75
C MET A 229 -42.59 -6.31 10.03
N ASP A 230 -43.31 -6.41 8.92
CA ASP A 230 -43.33 -7.59 8.05
C ASP A 230 -42.22 -7.56 6.98
N ALA A 231 -41.62 -6.39 6.78
CA ALA A 231 -40.53 -6.20 5.83
C ALA A 231 -39.53 -5.16 6.33
N TYR A 232 -38.25 -5.42 6.08
CA TYR A 232 -37.12 -4.66 6.62
C TYR A 232 -36.36 -3.96 5.49
N PRO A 233 -36.44 -2.62 5.39
CA PRO A 233 -35.62 -1.88 4.44
C PRO A 233 -34.15 -1.95 4.85
N CYS A 234 -33.31 -2.47 3.96
CA CYS A 234 -31.91 -2.76 4.25
C CYS A 234 -31.04 -2.69 2.99
N VAL A 235 -29.72 -2.70 3.19
CA VAL A 235 -28.72 -2.80 2.12
C VAL A 235 -27.92 -4.06 2.35
N VAL A 236 -27.89 -4.96 1.37
CA VAL A 236 -27.06 -6.16 1.39
C VAL A 236 -25.60 -5.75 1.33
N ARG A 237 -24.82 -6.19 2.31
CA ARG A 237 -23.39 -5.95 2.44
C ARG A 237 -22.64 -7.18 1.94
N ASP A 238 -22.43 -7.25 0.63
CA ASP A 238 -21.80 -8.40 -0.05
C ASP A 238 -20.69 -7.98 -1.04
N VAL A 239 -20.20 -6.75 -0.93
CA VAL A 239 -19.17 -6.22 -1.83
C VAL A 239 -17.78 -6.37 -1.23
N LEU A 240 -16.88 -7.06 -1.94
CA LEU A 240 -15.48 -7.30 -1.54
C LEU A 240 -15.37 -8.01 -0.18
N TRP A 241 -14.91 -7.31 0.86
CA TRP A 241 -14.73 -7.83 2.22
C TRP A 241 -15.93 -7.58 3.13
N GLU A 242 -16.99 -6.97 2.63
CA GLU A 242 -18.22 -6.82 3.39
C GLU A 242 -18.93 -8.17 3.60
N GLY A 243 -19.76 -8.22 4.63
CA GLY A 243 -20.52 -9.41 5.01
C GLY A 243 -20.43 -9.68 6.49
N LEU A 244 -20.96 -10.83 6.89
CA LEU A 244 -20.90 -11.26 8.28
C LEU A 244 -19.47 -11.66 8.64
N ASP A 245 -18.88 -10.98 9.62
CA ASP A 245 -17.49 -11.22 10.01
C ASP A 245 -17.33 -12.60 10.69
N SER A 246 -16.09 -13.10 10.78
CA SER A 246 -15.83 -14.42 11.33
C SER A 246 -16.23 -14.55 12.80
N GLY A 247 -16.17 -13.46 13.57
CA GLY A 247 -16.59 -13.40 14.97
C GLY A 247 -18.10 -13.44 15.13
N ASP A 248 -18.84 -12.70 14.30
CA ASP A 248 -20.31 -12.76 14.23
C ASP A 248 -20.79 -14.16 13.86
N LYS A 249 -20.18 -14.74 12.81
CA LYS A 249 -20.46 -16.11 12.37
C LYS A 249 -20.22 -17.12 13.49
N LYS A 250 -19.15 -16.93 14.27
CA LYS A 250 -18.82 -17.76 15.42
C LYS A 250 -19.85 -17.61 16.53
N PHE A 251 -20.25 -16.38 16.87
CA PHE A 251 -21.29 -16.12 17.87
C PHE A 251 -22.58 -16.88 17.56
N PHE A 252 -23.10 -16.76 16.33
CA PHE A 252 -24.37 -17.44 15.98
C PHE A 252 -24.25 -18.96 16.02
N ARG A 253 -23.12 -19.53 15.62
CA ARG A 253 -22.90 -20.99 15.69
C ARG A 253 -22.71 -21.48 17.12
N ASP A 254 -21.87 -20.81 17.88
CA ASP A 254 -21.36 -21.32 19.15
C ASP A 254 -22.30 -20.97 20.31
N GLU A 255 -22.76 -19.73 20.36
CA GLU A 255 -23.66 -19.22 21.40
C GLU A 255 -25.12 -19.37 20.99
N GLY A 256 -25.46 -18.98 19.76
CA GLY A 256 -26.81 -19.10 19.22
C GLY A 256 -27.23 -20.54 18.87
N LYS A 257 -26.27 -21.47 18.78
CA LYS A 257 -26.50 -22.86 18.32
C LYS A 257 -27.20 -22.93 16.97
N LEU A 258 -26.95 -21.96 16.10
CA LEU A 258 -27.57 -21.85 14.79
C LEU A 258 -26.69 -22.44 13.69
N THR A 259 -27.33 -23.09 12.72
CA THR A 259 -26.71 -23.38 11.44
C THR A 259 -26.76 -22.13 10.56
N LEU A 260 -25.64 -21.71 9.99
CA LEU A 260 -25.60 -20.60 9.02
C LEU A 260 -25.46 -21.17 7.61
N ALA A 261 -26.21 -20.62 6.65
CA ALA A 261 -25.98 -20.89 5.24
C ALA A 261 -24.56 -20.45 4.83
N LYS A 262 -23.99 -21.14 3.83
CA LYS A 262 -22.64 -20.83 3.33
C LYS A 262 -22.54 -19.39 2.82
N ASP A 263 -23.63 -18.91 2.23
CA ASP A 263 -23.79 -17.59 1.61
C ASP A 263 -24.75 -16.69 2.41
N VAL A 264 -24.74 -16.82 3.74
CA VAL A 264 -25.52 -15.96 4.64
C VAL A 264 -25.29 -14.47 4.31
N ARG A 265 -26.38 -13.75 4.03
CA ARG A 265 -26.35 -12.34 3.65
C ARG A 265 -26.45 -11.44 4.87
N LEU A 266 -25.57 -10.44 4.95
CA LEU A 266 -25.66 -9.37 5.93
C LEU A 266 -26.49 -8.22 5.35
N CYS A 267 -27.64 -7.94 5.96
CA CYS A 267 -28.58 -6.93 5.53
C CYS A 267 -28.56 -5.75 6.51
N ARG A 268 -27.95 -4.63 6.14
CA ARG A 268 -27.78 -3.47 7.04
C ARG A 268 -28.95 -2.51 6.90
N MET A 269 -29.72 -2.28 7.97
CA MET A 269 -30.77 -1.26 7.97
C MET A 269 -30.16 0.15 7.96
N ARG A 270 -30.73 1.04 7.14
CA ARG A 270 -30.40 2.46 7.17
C ARG A 270 -31.39 3.17 8.11
N TYR A 271 -30.88 3.78 9.18
CA TYR A 271 -31.66 4.71 9.99
C TYR A 271 -31.75 6.08 9.32
N ALA A 272 -32.90 6.73 9.47
CA ALA A 272 -33.09 8.13 9.09
C ALA A 272 -32.08 9.00 9.86
N GLY A 273 -31.24 9.74 9.12
CA GLY A 273 -30.20 10.62 9.69
C GLY A 273 -28.77 10.12 9.58
N GLY A 274 -28.54 8.87 9.16
CA GLY A 274 -27.20 8.40 8.78
C GLY A 274 -26.72 8.99 7.45
N LEU A 275 -25.42 9.22 7.31
CA LEU A 275 -24.82 9.52 5.99
C LEU A 275 -25.05 8.34 5.04
N SER A 276 -25.45 8.64 3.79
CA SER A 276 -25.53 7.61 2.74
C SER A 276 -24.14 7.05 2.46
N ASP A 277 -24.06 5.83 1.91
CA ASP A 277 -22.77 5.23 1.54
C ASP A 277 -21.98 6.14 0.58
N MET A 278 -22.67 6.83 -0.34
CA MET A 278 -22.06 7.83 -1.22
C MET A 278 -21.57 9.08 -0.45
N GLY A 279 -22.28 9.50 0.59
CA GLY A 279 -21.87 10.58 1.47
C GLY A 279 -20.60 10.22 2.25
N VAL A 280 -20.55 9.01 2.82
CA VAL A 280 -19.36 8.50 3.51
C VAL A 280 -18.18 8.35 2.55
N PHE A 281 -18.41 7.79 1.35
CA PHE A 281 -17.41 7.69 0.28
C PHE A 281 -16.80 9.06 -0.03
N SER A 282 -17.66 10.06 -0.28
CA SER A 282 -17.24 11.41 -0.64
C SER A 282 -16.43 12.08 0.48
N MET A 283 -16.86 11.89 1.74
CA MET A 283 -16.15 12.43 2.90
C MET A 283 -14.77 11.79 3.09
N VAL A 284 -14.66 10.45 2.98
CA VAL A 284 -13.40 9.72 3.11
C VAL A 284 -12.45 10.04 1.95
N MET A 285 -12.96 10.06 0.72
CA MET A 285 -12.18 10.42 -0.47
C MET A 285 -11.69 11.86 -0.40
N GLY A 286 -12.58 12.82 -0.11
CA GLY A 286 -12.23 14.23 0.02
C GLY A 286 -11.21 14.48 1.13
N GLY A 287 -11.42 13.89 2.31
CA GLY A 287 -10.49 13.97 3.43
C GLY A 287 -9.13 13.32 3.11
N GLY A 288 -9.13 12.13 2.49
CA GLY A 288 -7.92 11.43 2.08
C GLY A 288 -7.10 12.19 1.05
N ILE A 289 -7.75 12.77 0.03
CA ILE A 289 -7.09 13.63 -0.97
C ILE A 289 -6.50 14.87 -0.29
N PHE A 290 -7.23 15.52 0.61
CA PHE A 290 -6.73 16.68 1.35
C PHE A 290 -5.47 16.36 2.15
N VAL A 291 -5.46 15.23 2.88
CA VAL A 291 -4.26 14.75 3.60
C VAL A 291 -3.11 14.49 2.64
N LEU A 292 -3.36 13.83 1.51
CA LEU A 292 -2.34 13.56 0.50
C LEU A 292 -1.71 14.87 -0.01
N VAL A 293 -2.51 15.90 -0.30
CA VAL A 293 -2.02 17.21 -0.74
C VAL A 293 -1.10 17.84 0.31
N ILE A 294 -1.48 17.78 1.60
CA ILE A 294 -0.64 18.29 2.70
C ILE A 294 0.69 17.53 2.76
N VAL A 295 0.65 16.20 2.74
CA VAL A 295 1.86 15.35 2.79
C VAL A 295 2.77 15.67 1.61
N MET A 296 2.22 15.77 0.40
CA MET A 296 2.99 16.12 -0.79
C MET A 296 3.60 17.52 -0.71
N ALA A 297 2.88 18.50 -0.18
CA ALA A 297 3.42 19.85 0.06
C ALA A 297 4.60 19.81 1.05
N VAL A 298 4.46 19.08 2.16
CA VAL A 298 5.54 18.91 3.16
C VAL A 298 6.76 18.22 2.53
N VAL A 299 6.56 17.14 1.78
CA VAL A 299 7.63 16.43 1.07
C VAL A 299 8.33 17.35 0.08
N LEU A 300 7.58 18.13 -0.72
CA LEU A 300 8.15 19.08 -1.66
C LEU A 300 8.99 20.16 -0.95
N VAL A 301 8.51 20.69 0.18
CA VAL A 301 9.27 21.66 1.00
C VAL A 301 10.54 21.02 1.58
N ALA A 302 10.45 19.81 2.13
CA ALA A 302 11.59 19.09 2.67
C ALA A 302 12.64 18.80 1.59
N VAL A 303 12.22 18.30 0.42
CA VAL A 303 13.09 18.03 -0.73
C VAL A 303 13.75 19.33 -1.22
N ARG A 304 13.01 20.46 -1.26
CA ARG A 304 13.57 21.77 -1.61
C ARG A 304 14.61 22.23 -0.57
N ARG A 305 14.33 22.10 0.73
CA ARG A 305 15.27 22.47 1.81
C ARG A 305 16.55 21.65 1.76
N VAL A 306 16.43 20.33 1.60
CA VAL A 306 17.57 19.42 1.44
C VAL A 306 18.39 19.76 0.19
N SER A 307 17.71 20.04 -0.93
CA SER A 307 18.38 20.44 -2.18
C SER A 307 19.07 21.81 -2.07
N ARG A 308 18.56 22.74 -1.24
CA ARG A 308 19.20 24.03 -0.95
C ARG A 308 20.40 23.90 -0.01
N ARG A 309 20.30 23.10 1.06
CA ARG A 309 21.44 22.82 1.97
C ARG A 309 22.61 22.19 1.23
N MET A 310 22.33 21.27 0.30
CA MET A 310 23.35 20.69 -0.59
C MET A 310 23.92 21.66 -1.64
N ALA A 311 23.26 22.80 -1.91
CA ALA A 311 23.73 23.80 -2.85
C ALA A 311 24.53 24.93 -2.20
N GLY A 312 24.25 25.22 -0.92
CA GLY A 312 24.82 26.34 -0.18
C GLY A 312 25.86 25.94 0.87
N THR A 313 26.49 24.78 0.74
CA THR A 313 27.70 24.45 1.51
C THR A 313 28.92 24.87 0.69
N PRO A 314 29.43 26.12 0.82
CA PRO A 314 30.75 26.43 0.31
C PRO A 314 31.74 25.56 1.10
N ARG A 315 32.59 24.82 0.37
CA ARG A 315 33.84 24.30 0.92
C ARG A 315 34.89 25.38 0.79
#